data_AF-A0A3B9UUF6-F1
#
_entry.id   AF-A0A3B9UUF6-F1
#
_cell.length_a   1.000
_cell.length_b   1.000
_cell.length_c   1.000
_cell.angle_alpha   90.00
_cell.angle_beta   90.00
_cell.angle_gamma   90.00
#
_symmetry.space_group_name_H-M   'P 1'
#
loop_
_entity.id
_entity.type
_entity.pdbx_description
1 polymer ?
#
loop_
_entity_poly.entity_id
_entity_poly.type
_entity_poly.pdbx_seq_one_letter_code
_entity_poly.pdbx_strand_id
1 'polypeptide(L)'
;ISHDRYFLNKVINKIFELREDGIKEYLGNYSYYVDKKKNPLRFEVEEEYDGITKTQMKLDKKKKKEQEKLEREKKNHIKSIEDKISTLENELEKLQNQLCIEEVYSNPEESQRVNKEISDIETELESLYEEWENHI
;
A
#
# COMPACT_ATOMS: atom_id res chain seq x y z
N ILE A 1 32.12 6.85 -11.59
CA ILE A 1 31.12 7.28 -12.61
C ILE A 1 30.05 6.18 -12.76
N SER A 2 29.32 5.87 -11.70
CA SER A 2 28.47 4.66 -11.62
C SER A 2 27.05 4.95 -11.11
N HIS A 3 26.82 6.04 -10.39
CA HIS A 3 25.51 6.40 -9.85
C HIS A 3 24.50 6.78 -10.94
N ASP A 4 24.94 7.53 -11.96
CA ASP A 4 24.04 8.03 -13.02
C ASP A 4 23.48 6.90 -13.87
N ARG A 5 24.24 5.83 -14.09
CA ARG A 5 23.77 4.68 -14.89
C ARG A 5 22.61 3.93 -14.22
N TYR A 6 22.67 3.75 -12.90
CA TYR A 6 21.58 3.12 -12.14
C TYR A 6 20.34 4.01 -12.11
N PHE A 7 20.51 5.31 -11.96
CA PHE A 7 19.42 6.27 -12.02
C PHE A 7 18.75 6.29 -13.40
N LEU A 8 19.54 6.42 -14.47
CA LEU A 8 19.05 6.41 -15.86
C LEU A 8 18.33 5.11 -16.20
N ASN A 9 18.81 3.96 -15.69
CA ASN A 9 18.12 2.68 -15.88
C ASN A 9 16.76 2.60 -15.21
N LYS A 10 16.57 3.29 -14.08
CA LYS A 10 15.32 3.26 -13.31
C LYS A 10 14.31 4.30 -13.80
N VAL A 11 14.79 5.38 -14.42
CA VAL A 11 13.97 6.53 -14.82
C VAL A 11 13.63 6.51 -16.31
N ILE A 12 14.56 6.07 -17.17
CA ILE A 12 14.40 6.11 -18.62
C ILE A 12 13.72 4.85 -19.11
N ASN A 13 12.67 5.05 -19.90
CA ASN A 13 11.89 4.01 -20.56
C ASN A 13 11.92 4.12 -22.10
N LYS A 14 12.53 5.17 -22.63
CA LYS A 14 12.69 5.42 -24.06
C LYS A 14 13.94 6.26 -24.32
N ILE A 15 14.74 5.88 -25.31
CA ILE A 15 15.92 6.63 -25.76
C ILE A 15 15.76 6.93 -27.25
N PHE A 16 15.98 8.19 -27.62
CA PHE A 16 16.04 8.60 -29.02
C PHE A 16 17.50 8.82 -29.41
N GLU A 17 17.96 8.08 -30.41
CA GLU A 17 19.29 8.28 -30.99
C GLU A 17 19.14 9.05 -32.31
N LEU A 18 19.75 10.23 -32.40
CA LEU A 18 19.88 10.96 -33.66
C LEU A 18 21.01 10.33 -34.48
N ARG A 19 20.71 9.98 -35.73
CA ARG A 19 21.65 9.54 -36.75
C ARG A 19 21.55 10.46 -37.96
N GLU A 20 22.55 10.40 -38.85
CA GLU A 20 22.55 11.19 -40.09
C GLU A 20 21.35 10.87 -40.99
N ASP A 21 20.85 9.62 -40.94
CA ASP A 21 19.73 9.13 -41.74
C ASP A 21 18.36 9.22 -41.02
N GLY A 22 18.31 9.85 -39.84
CA GLY A 22 17.09 10.06 -39.08
C GLY A 22 17.16 9.70 -37.59
N ILE A 23 16.00 9.60 -36.94
CA ILE A 23 15.89 9.33 -35.50
C ILE A 23 15.55 7.85 -35.29
N LYS A 24 16.37 7.15 -34.51
CA LYS A 24 16.12 5.76 -34.10
C LYS A 24 15.57 5.72 -32.67
N GLU A 25 14.37 5.18 -32.51
CA GLU A 25 13.73 4.98 -31.21
C GLU A 25 14.18 3.64 -30.59
N TYR A 26 14.67 3.69 -29.36
CA TYR A 26 14.99 2.53 -28.54
C TYR A 26 14.01 2.46 -27.37
N LEU A 27 13.28 1.35 -27.28
CA LEU A 27 12.33 1.08 -26.20
C LEU A 27 13.02 0.24 -25.12
N GLY A 28 13.34 0.87 -24.00
CA GLY A 28 14.03 0.22 -22.91
C GLY A 28 14.80 1.19 -22.03
N ASN A 29 15.45 0.63 -21.03
CA ASN A 29 16.33 1.38 -20.13
C ASN A 29 17.70 1.65 -20.78
N TYR A 30 18.54 2.43 -20.12
CA TYR A 30 19.85 2.80 -20.64
C TYR A 30 20.78 1.61 -20.89
N SER A 31 20.73 0.56 -20.06
CA SER A 31 21.47 -0.67 -20.26
C SER A 31 21.04 -1.39 -21.54
N TYR A 32 19.75 -1.43 -21.84
CA TYR A 32 19.21 -1.99 -23.08
C TYR A 32 19.76 -1.25 -24.31
N TYR A 33 19.76 0.09 -24.29
CA TYR A 33 20.35 0.88 -25.38
C TYR A 33 21.85 0.59 -25.58
N VAL A 34 22.63 0.55 -24.48
CA VAL A 34 24.08 0.32 -24.55
C VAL A 34 24.39 -1.08 -25.08
N ASP A 35 23.64 -2.10 -24.69
CA ASP A 35 23.87 -3.47 -25.16
C ASP A 35 23.47 -3.62 -26.65
N LYS A 36 22.33 -3.03 -27.04
CA LYS A 36 21.87 -3.02 -28.43
C LYS A 36 22.80 -2.24 -29.36
N LYS A 37 23.50 -1.22 -28.86
CA LYS A 37 24.54 -0.50 -29.61
C LYS A 37 25.81 -1.33 -29.79
N LYS A 38 26.16 -2.18 -28.82
CA LYS A 38 27.35 -3.03 -28.88
C LYS A 38 27.15 -4.28 -29.74
N ASN A 39 25.96 -4.87 -29.72
CA ASN A 39 25.67 -6.15 -30.37
C ASN A 39 24.40 -6.09 -31.23
N PRO A 40 24.37 -5.33 -32.34
CA PRO A 40 23.15 -5.13 -33.14
C PRO A 40 22.56 -6.44 -33.69
N LEU A 41 23.39 -7.41 -34.10
CA LEU A 41 22.93 -8.70 -34.65
C LEU A 41 22.26 -9.63 -33.62
N ARG A 42 22.59 -9.50 -32.34
CA ARG A 42 22.02 -10.36 -31.28
C ARG A 42 20.55 -10.03 -31.01
N PHE A 43 20.18 -8.75 -31.14
CA PHE A 43 18.85 -8.26 -30.80
C PHE A 43 17.82 -8.33 -31.95
N GLU A 44 18.24 -8.58 -33.20
CA GLU A 44 17.30 -8.86 -34.31
C GLU A 44 16.56 -10.19 -34.09
N VAL A 45 17.23 -11.17 -33.48
CA VAL A 45 16.64 -12.48 -33.15
C VAL A 45 15.81 -12.41 -31.85
N GLU A 46 16.19 -11.54 -30.92
CA GLU A 46 15.53 -11.36 -29.63
C GLU A 46 14.25 -10.51 -29.75
N GLU A 47 14.13 -9.61 -30.74
CA GLU A 47 12.89 -8.88 -31.03
C GLU A 47 11.72 -9.78 -31.49
N GLU A 48 12.02 -10.98 -32.00
CA GLU A 48 11.01 -11.97 -32.39
C GLU A 48 10.48 -12.78 -31.18
N TYR A 49 11.25 -12.86 -30.09
CA TYR A 49 10.93 -13.68 -28.91
C TYR A 49 10.61 -12.87 -27.63
N ASP A 50 11.20 -11.69 -27.44
CA ASP A 50 11.10 -10.89 -26.21
C ASP A 50 10.22 -9.65 -26.40
N GLY A 51 9.13 -9.82 -27.17
CA GLY A 51 8.14 -8.80 -27.44
C GLY A 51 7.34 -8.38 -26.20
N ILE A 52 7.99 -7.76 -25.21
CA ILE A 52 7.34 -6.91 -24.21
C ILE A 52 6.86 -5.67 -24.94
N THR A 53 5.73 -5.85 -25.63
CA THR A 53 5.05 -4.81 -26.37
C THR A 53 4.73 -3.64 -25.43
N LYS A 54 4.65 -2.41 -25.96
CA LYS A 54 4.18 -1.20 -25.23
C LYS A 54 2.90 -1.46 -24.41
N THR A 55 2.11 -2.45 -24.82
CA THR A 55 0.91 -2.97 -24.15
C THR A 55 1.23 -3.71 -22.85
N GLN A 56 2.20 -4.62 -22.83
CA GLN A 56 2.61 -5.38 -21.65
C GLN A 56 3.26 -4.48 -20.59
N MET A 57 4.14 -3.54 -20.97
CA MET A 57 4.70 -2.57 -20.02
C MET A 57 3.62 -1.66 -19.38
N LYS A 58 2.60 -1.27 -20.15
CA LYS A 58 1.46 -0.49 -19.63
C LYS A 58 0.58 -1.33 -18.70
N LEU A 59 0.35 -2.60 -19.03
CA LEU A 59 -0.38 -3.56 -18.20
C LEU A 59 0.32 -3.80 -16.87
N ASP A 60 1.63 -4.02 -16.87
CA ASP A 60 2.40 -4.22 -15.65
C ASP A 60 2.45 -2.97 -14.78
N LYS A 61 2.60 -1.79 -15.39
CA LYS A 61 2.51 -0.52 -14.67
C LYS A 61 1.13 -0.29 -14.06
N LYS A 62 0.06 -0.70 -14.75
CA LYS A 62 -1.32 -0.62 -14.24
C LYS A 62 -1.53 -1.60 -13.09
N LYS A 63 -1.10 -2.86 -13.24
CA LYS A 63 -1.15 -3.88 -12.18
C LYS A 63 -0.38 -3.47 -10.94
N LYS A 64 0.83 -2.93 -11.10
CA LYS A 64 1.64 -2.46 -9.98
C LYS A 64 0.97 -1.31 -9.23
N LYS A 65 0.41 -0.33 -9.95
CA LYS A 65 -0.35 0.78 -9.34
C LYS A 65 -1.60 0.29 -8.60
N GLU A 66 -2.29 -0.71 -9.15
CA GLU A 66 -3.46 -1.31 -8.54
C GLU A 66 -3.11 -2.08 -7.27
N GLN A 67 -2.01 -2.84 -7.29
CA GLN A 67 -1.45 -3.48 -6.10
C GLN A 67 -1.04 -2.47 -5.03
N GLU A 68 -0.34 -1.40 -5.40
CA GLU A 68 0.03 -0.32 -4.47
C GLU A 68 -1.21 0.37 -3.87
N LYS A 69 -2.28 0.54 -4.66
CA LYS A 69 -3.57 1.08 -4.17
C LYS A 69 -4.23 0.14 -3.18
N LEU A 70 -4.33 -1.15 -3.52
CA LEU A 70 -4.89 -2.19 -2.65
C LEU A 70 -4.13 -2.29 -1.33
N GLU A 71 -2.80 -2.27 -1.38
CA GLU A 71 -1.97 -2.32 -0.17
C GLU A 71 -2.17 -1.07 0.70
N ARG A 72 -2.33 0.11 0.08
CA ARG A 72 -2.63 1.34 0.80
C ARG A 72 -4.03 1.32 1.42
N GLU A 73 -5.02 0.80 0.71
CA GLU A 73 -6.39 0.63 1.22
C GLU A 73 -6.42 -0.31 2.42
N LYS A 74 -5.73 -1.45 2.35
CA LYS A 74 -5.57 -2.37 3.48
C LYS A 74 -4.91 -1.71 4.69
N LYS A 75 -3.80 -1.00 4.48
CA LYS A 75 -3.11 -0.27 5.56
C LYS A 75 -4.01 0.80 6.19
N ASN A 76 -4.77 1.53 5.39
CA ASN A 76 -5.71 2.53 5.90
C ASN A 76 -6.87 1.89 6.66
N HIS A 77 -7.35 0.72 6.22
CA HIS A 77 -8.40 -0.04 6.90
C HIS A 77 -7.94 -0.48 8.29
N ILE A 78 -6.77 -1.14 8.37
CA ILE A 78 -6.15 -1.57 9.63
C ILE A 78 -5.99 -0.38 10.57
N LYS A 79 -5.42 0.73 10.07
CA LYS A 79 -5.25 1.95 10.86
C LYS A 79 -6.59 2.49 11.38
N SER A 80 -7.65 2.47 10.57
CA SER A 80 -8.97 2.91 11.01
C SER A 80 -9.55 2.01 12.10
N ILE A 81 -9.27 0.71 12.07
CA ILE A 81 -9.70 -0.22 13.13
C ILE A 81 -8.92 0.07 14.42
N GLU A 82 -7.60 0.25 14.32
CA GLU A 82 -6.73 0.61 15.46
C GLU A 82 -7.16 1.93 16.13
N ASP A 83 -7.46 2.95 15.34
CA ASP A 83 -7.95 4.24 15.85
C ASP A 83 -9.28 4.07 16.60
N LYS A 84 -10.20 3.22 16.09
CA LYS A 84 -11.49 2.93 16.74
C LYS A 84 -11.31 2.17 18.06
N ILE A 85 -10.49 1.12 18.05
CA ILE A 85 -10.15 0.35 19.25
C ILE A 85 -9.62 1.30 20.33
N SER A 86 -8.64 2.14 19.97
CA SER A 86 -8.07 3.10 20.92
C SER A 86 -9.13 4.07 21.47
N THR A 87 -10.06 4.56 20.65
CA THR A 87 -11.13 5.43 21.15
C THR A 87 -12.08 4.73 22.12
N LEU A 88 -12.47 3.49 21.82
CA LEU A 88 -13.37 2.70 22.65
C LEU A 88 -12.69 2.26 23.97
N GLU A 89 -11.41 1.92 23.94
CA GLU A 89 -10.64 1.62 25.17
C GLU A 89 -10.55 2.83 26.09
N ASN A 90 -10.31 4.02 25.54
CA ASN A 90 -10.31 5.26 26.32
C ASN A 90 -11.70 5.59 26.89
N GLU A 91 -12.77 5.25 26.17
CA GLU A 91 -14.14 5.45 26.65
C GLU A 91 -14.49 4.44 27.75
N LEU A 92 -14.10 3.17 27.57
CA LEU A 92 -14.21 2.12 28.56
C LEU A 92 -13.49 2.50 29.87
N GLU A 93 -12.24 2.99 29.77
CA GLU A 93 -11.48 3.44 30.94
C GLU A 93 -12.19 4.59 31.66
N LYS A 94 -12.80 5.54 30.93
CA LYS A 94 -13.57 6.64 31.54
C LYS A 94 -14.80 6.12 32.27
N LEU A 95 -15.56 5.21 31.67
CA LEU A 95 -16.77 4.63 32.26
C LEU A 95 -16.42 3.77 33.50
N GLN A 96 -15.35 2.98 33.43
CA GLN A 96 -14.84 2.22 34.57
C GLN A 96 -14.41 3.14 35.71
N ASN A 97 -13.72 4.24 35.42
CA ASN A 97 -13.37 5.25 36.43
C ASN A 97 -14.61 5.93 37.04
N GLN A 98 -15.69 6.12 36.27
CA GLN A 98 -16.95 6.65 36.79
C GLN A 98 -17.63 5.70 37.77
N LEU A 99 -17.54 4.38 37.56
CA LEU A 99 -18.03 3.38 38.52
C LEU A 99 -17.24 3.36 39.84
N CYS A 100 -16.00 3.85 39.86
CA CYS A 100 -15.21 4.01 41.08
C CYS A 100 -15.65 5.21 41.95
N ILE A 101 -16.59 6.04 41.47
CA ILE A 101 -17.13 7.17 42.23
C ILE A 101 -18.29 6.69 43.09
N GLU A 102 -18.18 6.90 44.41
CA GLU A 102 -19.14 6.45 45.44
C GLU A 102 -20.57 6.98 45.20
N GLU A 103 -20.69 8.14 44.56
CA GLU A 103 -21.95 8.78 44.17
C GLU A 103 -22.69 8.02 43.06
N VAL A 104 -21.97 7.36 42.14
CA VAL A 104 -22.56 6.59 41.03
C VAL A 104 -22.91 5.16 41.49
N TYR A 105 -22.07 4.57 42.34
CA TYR A 105 -22.33 3.25 42.93
C TYR A 105 -23.57 3.26 43.85
N SER A 106 -23.82 4.39 44.51
CA SER A 106 -24.97 4.57 45.40
C SER A 106 -26.32 4.70 44.66
N ASN A 107 -26.30 4.94 43.34
CA ASN A 107 -27.50 4.99 42.50
C ASN A 107 -27.62 3.69 41.67
N PRO A 108 -28.54 2.77 42.01
CA PRO A 108 -28.68 1.49 41.33
C PRO A 108 -28.98 1.60 39.83
N GLU A 109 -29.69 2.65 39.41
CA GLU A 109 -30.11 2.83 38.02
C GLU A 109 -28.96 3.32 37.13
N GLU A 110 -28.17 4.28 37.62
CA GLU A 110 -26.97 4.77 36.93
C GLU A 110 -25.86 3.72 36.91
N SER A 111 -25.67 2.98 38.02
CA SER A 111 -24.74 1.85 38.06
C SER A 111 -25.11 0.78 37.04
N GLN A 112 -26.39 0.42 36.90
CA GLN A 112 -26.83 -0.51 35.87
C GLN A 112 -26.64 0.02 34.44
N ARG A 113 -26.91 1.31 34.19
CA ARG A 113 -26.69 1.93 32.88
C ARG A 113 -25.22 1.88 32.48
N VAL A 114 -24.32 2.31 33.36
CA VAL A 114 -22.88 2.34 33.09
C VAL A 114 -22.31 0.93 32.92
N ASN A 115 -22.74 -0.05 33.73
CA ASN A 115 -22.34 -1.45 33.55
C ASN A 115 -22.81 -2.01 32.19
N LYS A 116 -24.00 -1.61 31.73
CA LYS A 116 -24.50 -2.01 30.41
C LYS A 116 -23.67 -1.39 29.29
N GLU A 117 -23.37 -0.10 29.37
CA GLU A 117 -22.52 0.60 28.39
C GLU A 117 -21.12 0.00 28.32
N ILE A 118 -20.53 -0.37 29.47
CA ILE A 118 -19.26 -1.10 29.55
C ILE A 118 -19.37 -2.44 28.82
N SER A 119 -20.40 -3.24 29.10
CA SER A 119 -20.60 -4.54 28.46
C SER A 119 -20.81 -4.42 26.95
N ASP A 120 -21.52 -3.39 26.49
CA ASP A 120 -21.76 -3.12 25.08
C ASP A 120 -20.43 -2.74 24.38
N ILE A 121 -19.61 -1.88 25.00
CA ILE A 121 -18.28 -1.49 24.49
C ILE A 121 -17.30 -2.66 24.48
N GLU A 122 -17.30 -3.51 25.52
CA GLU A 122 -16.47 -4.72 25.59
C GLU A 122 -16.81 -5.68 24.44
N THR A 123 -18.11 -5.84 24.15
CA THR A 123 -18.57 -6.68 23.02
C THR A 123 -18.14 -6.08 21.67
N GLU A 124 -18.25 -4.76 21.51
CA GLU A 124 -17.81 -4.08 20.29
C GLU A 124 -16.29 -4.16 20.09
N LEU A 125 -15.52 -4.00 21.17
CA LEU A 125 -14.06 -4.18 21.17
C LEU A 125 -13.68 -5.60 20.77
N GLU A 126 -14.32 -6.62 21.32
CA GLU A 126 -14.06 -8.02 20.95
C GLU A 126 -14.28 -8.26 19.46
N SER A 127 -15.38 -7.73 18.89
CA SER A 127 -15.64 -7.80 17.45
C SER A 127 -14.60 -7.05 16.60
N LEU A 128 -14.13 -5.88 17.06
CA LEU A 128 -13.12 -5.10 16.34
C LEU A 128 -11.74 -5.75 16.42
N TYR A 129 -11.40 -6.38 17.54
CA TYR A 129 -10.17 -7.17 17.69
C TYR A 129 -10.18 -8.39 16.78
N GLU A 130 -11.31 -9.09 16.65
CA GLU A 130 -11.46 -10.19 15.69
C GLU A 130 -11.32 -9.69 14.24
N GLU A 131 -11.92 -8.54 13.91
CA GLU A 131 -11.74 -7.92 12.59
C GLU A 131 -10.27 -7.55 12.33
N TRP A 132 -9.58 -6.99 13.31
CA TRP A 132 -8.17 -6.63 13.22
C TRP A 132 -7.26 -7.86 13.04
N GLU A 133 -7.49 -8.93 13.82
CA GLU A 133 -6.72 -10.18 13.74
C GLU A 133 -6.89 -10.86 12.37
N ASN A 134 -8.09 -10.80 11.79
CA ASN A 134 -8.35 -11.32 10.44
C ASN A 134 -7.68 -10.50 9.32
N HIS A 135 -7.22 -9.29 9.60
CA HIS A 135 -6.63 -8.37 8.62
C HIS A 135 -5.09 -8.25 8.70
N ILE A 136 -4.45 -8.87 9.71
CA ILE A 136 -2.98 -8.96 9.88
C ILE A 136 -2.41 -10.24 9.25
#